data_AF-A0A7K3WMT8-F1
#
_entry.id   AF-A0A7K3WMT8-F1
#
_cell.length_a   1.000
_cell.length_b   1.000
_cell.length_c   1.000
_cell.angle_alpha   90.00
_cell.angle_beta   90.00
_cell.angle_gamma   90.00
#
_symmetry.space_group_name_H-M   'P 1'
#
loop_
_entity.id
_entity.type
_entity.pdbx_description
1 polymer ?
#
loop_
_entity_poly.entity_id
_entity_poly.type
_entity_poly.pdbx_seq_one_letter_code
_entity_poly.pdbx_strand_id
1 'polypeptide(L)'
;MEFLQHTLSNGIRLVLKPTSNSQTAHFGLTVNAGSRDELDNEQGLAHFIEHCLFKGTKRRKAFHILNRMDSVGAELNAYTTKEETVIYASFLKTHFERAVEAIADIALNSIFPEKEIAKEKDVILDEILSYQDSPSELIFDDFEELVFKNHPIGRNILGTEESVKALSKENILDFLSRRYKTSEMVLSAVGNIDFKKFIRLAEKYFGEIPESSAALPRKPVTEIQTERKLVEMDTFQAHLIMGGEAYANDHKMRTATVLMNNYLGGPAMNSRLNMNIRERHGIAYNIESGYQPYTDSGIFSIYLGTDKKLIEKSEKLVLKELKNLRNTALTSTALHRTKLQFKGQFALAQEGGVNMMLALGKSIISRDEVISTVDLMQKLDAVSTKDILEVANEILDSEKMSVLIYG
;
A
#
# COMPACT_ATOMS: atom_id res chain seq x y z
N MET A 1 8.06 16.79 -21.31
CA MET A 1 7.01 16.17 -20.46
C MET A 1 7.73 15.25 -19.50
N GLU A 2 7.46 15.36 -18.20
CA GLU A 2 8.09 14.52 -17.16
C GLU A 2 7.70 13.04 -17.32
N PHE A 3 6.50 12.78 -17.85
CA PHE A 3 5.92 11.47 -18.04
C PHE A 3 5.36 11.31 -19.46
N LEU A 4 5.43 10.08 -19.99
CA LEU A 4 4.87 9.69 -21.28
C LEU A 4 3.79 8.64 -21.04
N GLN A 5 2.63 8.80 -21.68
CA GLN A 5 1.46 7.94 -21.47
C GLN A 5 0.90 7.43 -22.81
N HIS A 6 0.35 6.22 -22.79
CA HIS A 6 -0.32 5.60 -23.93
C HIS A 6 -1.36 4.60 -23.43
N THR A 7 -2.37 4.29 -24.24
CA THR A 7 -3.37 3.27 -23.94
C THR A 7 -3.43 2.33 -25.12
N LEU A 8 -3.24 1.02 -24.87
CA LEU A 8 -3.36 -0.01 -25.90
C LEU A 8 -4.82 -0.10 -26.38
N SER A 9 -5.04 -0.72 -27.55
CA SER A 9 -6.40 -0.88 -28.09
C SER A 9 -7.33 -1.71 -27.19
N ASN A 10 -6.79 -2.52 -26.27
CA ASN A 10 -7.55 -3.31 -25.31
C ASN A 10 -7.74 -2.63 -23.95
N GLY A 11 -7.38 -1.35 -23.82
CA GLY A 11 -7.63 -0.54 -22.61
C GLY A 11 -6.51 -0.56 -21.56
N ILE A 12 -5.47 -1.38 -21.72
CA ILE A 12 -4.31 -1.38 -20.81
C ILE A 12 -3.57 -0.05 -20.94
N ARG A 13 -3.36 0.61 -19.80
CA ARG A 13 -2.71 1.93 -19.73
C ARG A 13 -1.21 1.79 -19.51
N LEU A 14 -0.42 2.63 -20.16
CA LEU A 14 1.04 2.67 -20.06
C LEU A 14 1.49 4.01 -19.51
N VAL A 15 2.49 3.99 -18.63
CA VAL A 15 3.17 5.20 -18.15
C VAL A 15 4.67 4.99 -18.06
N LEU A 16 5.45 5.94 -18.58
CA LEU A 16 6.91 5.93 -18.55
C LEU A 16 7.47 7.25 -18.00
N LYS A 17 8.35 7.17 -17.00
CA LYS A 17 9.28 8.26 -16.64
C LYS A 17 10.65 7.97 -17.26
N PRO A 18 11.03 8.63 -18.37
CA PRO A 18 12.33 8.40 -18.99
C PRO A 18 13.44 9.00 -18.14
N THR A 19 14.58 8.29 -18.03
CA THR A 19 15.79 8.79 -17.35
C THR A 19 16.98 8.74 -18.29
N SER A 20 17.71 9.84 -18.46
CA SER A 20 18.76 9.95 -19.48
C SER A 20 20.03 9.13 -19.17
N ASN A 21 20.36 8.97 -17.88
CA ASN A 21 21.68 8.50 -17.45
C ASN A 21 21.69 7.21 -16.61
N SER A 22 20.53 6.58 -16.38
CA SER A 22 20.48 5.31 -15.64
C SER A 22 20.83 4.11 -16.51
N GLN A 23 21.62 3.18 -15.97
CA GLN A 23 21.81 1.84 -16.54
C GLN A 23 20.73 0.86 -16.10
N THR A 24 20.08 1.13 -14.97
CA THR A 24 18.95 0.35 -14.47
C THR A 24 17.64 0.87 -15.03
N ALA A 25 16.68 -0.03 -15.10
CA ALA A 25 15.31 0.20 -15.49
C ALA A 25 14.40 -0.63 -14.60
N HIS A 26 13.18 -0.14 -14.43
CA HIS A 26 12.14 -0.75 -13.61
C HIS A 26 10.89 -0.84 -14.45
N PHE A 27 10.19 -1.96 -14.35
CA PHE A 27 8.94 -2.22 -15.06
C PHE A 27 8.01 -3.00 -14.16
N GLY A 28 6.73 -2.61 -14.14
CA GLY A 28 5.72 -3.27 -13.34
C GLY A 28 4.36 -3.31 -14.04
N LEU A 29 3.59 -4.32 -13.67
CA LEU A 29 2.15 -4.42 -13.91
C LEU A 29 1.44 -4.20 -12.58
N THR A 30 0.62 -3.16 -12.50
CA THR A 30 -0.31 -2.91 -11.40
C THR A 30 -1.71 -3.32 -11.84
N VAL A 31 -2.37 -4.13 -11.02
CA VAL A 31 -3.77 -4.54 -11.21
C VAL A 31 -4.61 -3.90 -10.09
N ASN A 32 -5.75 -3.28 -10.44
CA ASN A 32 -6.71 -2.71 -9.48
C ASN A 32 -7.54 -3.78 -8.75
N ALA A 33 -6.85 -4.70 -8.09
CA ALA A 33 -7.44 -5.79 -7.34
C ALA A 33 -6.59 -6.07 -6.12
N GLY A 34 -7.19 -6.13 -4.94
CA GLY A 34 -6.50 -6.51 -3.70
C GLY A 34 -7.40 -7.30 -2.76
N SER A 35 -7.03 -7.43 -1.49
CA SER A 35 -7.82 -8.24 -0.54
C SER A 35 -9.24 -7.68 -0.31
N ARG A 36 -9.47 -6.37 -0.48
CA ARG A 36 -10.83 -5.80 -0.37
C ARG A 36 -11.78 -6.27 -1.46
N ASP A 37 -11.24 -6.88 -2.51
CA ASP A 37 -11.96 -7.28 -3.70
C ASP A 37 -12.42 -8.75 -3.67
N GLU A 38 -12.11 -9.45 -2.58
CA GLU A 38 -12.46 -10.84 -2.25
C GLU A 38 -13.92 -10.98 -1.81
N LEU A 39 -14.52 -12.13 -2.11
CA LEU A 39 -15.79 -12.54 -1.50
C LEU A 39 -15.59 -13.02 -0.05
N ASP A 40 -16.69 -13.18 0.69
CA ASP A 40 -16.65 -13.59 2.11
C ASP A 40 -15.99 -14.95 2.34
N ASN A 41 -16.06 -15.85 1.36
CA ASN A 41 -15.45 -17.17 1.37
C ASN A 41 -14.08 -17.22 0.66
N GLU A 42 -13.51 -16.07 0.31
CA GLU A 42 -12.26 -15.93 -0.46
C GLU A 42 -11.18 -15.17 0.34
N GLN A 43 -11.33 -15.07 1.66
CA GLN A 43 -10.39 -14.31 2.47
C GLN A 43 -8.95 -14.80 2.27
N GLY A 44 -8.03 -13.90 1.95
CA GLY A 44 -6.63 -14.21 1.68
C GLY A 44 -6.33 -14.67 0.24
N LEU A 45 -7.34 -14.72 -0.63
CA LEU A 45 -7.18 -15.19 -2.01
C LEU A 45 -6.27 -14.28 -2.85
N ALA A 46 -6.33 -12.96 -2.69
CA ALA A 46 -5.48 -12.04 -3.47
C ALA A 46 -3.99 -12.28 -3.18
N HIS A 47 -3.64 -12.43 -1.91
CA HIS A 47 -2.30 -12.80 -1.48
C HIS A 47 -1.91 -14.22 -1.93
N PHE A 48 -2.85 -15.17 -1.84
CA PHE A 48 -2.64 -16.52 -2.32
C PHE A 48 -2.33 -16.59 -3.83
N ILE A 49 -3.00 -15.75 -4.63
CA ILE A 49 -2.74 -15.61 -6.07
C ILE A 49 -1.32 -15.10 -6.30
N GLU A 50 -0.88 -14.10 -5.54
CA GLU A 50 0.49 -13.55 -5.61
C GLU A 50 1.55 -14.65 -5.51
N HIS A 51 1.47 -15.48 -4.47
CA HIS A 51 2.37 -16.62 -4.29
C HIS A 51 2.31 -17.60 -5.47
N CYS A 52 1.10 -17.92 -5.92
CA CYS A 52 0.89 -18.95 -6.92
C CYS A 52 1.29 -18.51 -8.34
N LEU A 53 1.30 -17.20 -8.64
CA LEU A 53 1.70 -16.64 -9.95
C LEU A 53 3.11 -17.09 -10.37
N PHE A 54 4.03 -17.27 -9.41
CA PHE A 54 5.41 -17.66 -9.69
C PHE A 54 5.62 -19.18 -9.84
N LYS A 55 4.58 -19.99 -9.67
CA LYS A 55 4.73 -21.46 -9.53
C LYS A 55 4.59 -22.22 -10.85
N GLY A 56 4.17 -21.56 -11.93
CA GLY A 56 4.21 -22.14 -13.27
C GLY A 56 3.31 -21.45 -14.27
N THR A 57 3.82 -21.27 -15.48
CA THR A 57 3.09 -20.80 -16.65
C THR A 57 2.96 -21.91 -17.69
N LYS A 58 2.18 -21.66 -18.75
CA LYS A 58 2.12 -22.55 -19.93
C LYS A 58 3.49 -22.81 -20.56
N ARG A 59 4.45 -21.90 -20.38
CA ARG A 59 5.78 -21.92 -21.01
C ARG A 59 6.90 -22.31 -20.02
N ARG A 60 6.70 -22.12 -18.72
CA ARG A 60 7.76 -22.19 -17.71
C ARG A 60 7.30 -22.90 -16.44
N LYS A 61 8.20 -23.71 -15.88
CA LYS A 61 8.08 -24.24 -14.51
C LYS A 61 8.56 -23.17 -13.52
N ALA A 62 8.17 -23.26 -12.25
CA ALA A 62 8.59 -22.33 -11.18
C ALA A 62 10.07 -21.94 -11.23
N PHE A 63 10.98 -22.93 -11.26
CA PHE A 63 12.42 -22.71 -11.34
C PHE A 63 12.84 -21.88 -12.56
N HIS A 64 12.21 -22.07 -13.72
CA HIS A 64 12.51 -21.30 -14.92
C HIS A 64 11.97 -19.87 -14.85
N ILE A 65 10.91 -19.61 -14.08
CA ILE A 65 10.36 -18.28 -13.85
C ILE A 65 11.35 -17.48 -12.99
N LEU A 66 11.73 -18.02 -11.82
CA LEU A 66 12.67 -17.39 -10.90
C LEU A 66 14.01 -17.08 -11.58
N ASN A 67 14.62 -18.07 -12.24
CA ASN A 67 15.88 -17.87 -12.95
C ASN A 67 15.78 -16.99 -14.19
N ARG A 68 14.57 -16.67 -14.68
CA ARG A 68 14.42 -15.81 -15.85
C ARG A 68 14.97 -14.42 -15.56
N MET A 69 14.86 -13.88 -14.35
CA MET A 69 15.45 -12.58 -14.04
C MET A 69 16.77 -12.72 -13.26
N ASP A 70 16.88 -13.68 -12.33
CA ASP A 70 18.08 -13.85 -11.51
C ASP A 70 19.35 -14.10 -12.32
N SER A 71 19.26 -14.87 -13.41
CA SER A 71 20.43 -15.19 -14.27
C SER A 71 21.06 -13.97 -14.95
N VAL A 72 20.42 -12.80 -14.90
CA VAL A 72 20.97 -11.53 -15.41
C VAL A 72 21.14 -10.48 -14.29
N GLY A 73 21.13 -10.93 -13.03
CA GLY A 73 21.27 -10.05 -11.87
C GLY A 73 20.11 -9.07 -11.70
N ALA A 74 18.92 -9.45 -12.17
CA ALA A 74 17.70 -8.66 -12.04
C ALA A 74 16.85 -9.20 -10.89
N GLU A 75 16.11 -8.31 -10.23
CA GLU A 75 15.12 -8.65 -9.22
C GLU A 75 13.74 -8.75 -9.87
N LEU A 76 12.96 -9.76 -9.48
CA LEU A 76 11.57 -9.94 -9.84
C LEU A 76 10.80 -10.15 -8.54
N ASN A 77 9.74 -9.38 -8.35
CA ASN A 77 9.03 -9.33 -7.08
C ASN A 77 7.55 -9.05 -7.32
N ALA A 78 6.72 -9.28 -6.30
CA ALA A 78 5.32 -8.90 -6.27
C ALA A 78 4.91 -8.46 -4.87
N TYR A 79 3.77 -7.79 -4.78
CA TYR A 79 3.10 -7.55 -3.50
C TYR A 79 1.60 -7.37 -3.73
N THR A 80 0.85 -7.56 -2.65
CA THR A 80 -0.59 -7.35 -2.59
C THR A 80 -0.93 -6.41 -1.45
N THR A 81 -1.85 -5.50 -1.69
CA THR A 81 -2.44 -4.62 -0.68
C THR A 81 -3.95 -4.83 -0.63
N LYS A 82 -4.64 -4.00 0.16
CA LYS A 82 -6.11 -3.98 0.16
C LYS A 82 -6.70 -3.68 -1.22
N GLU A 83 -6.04 -2.91 -2.08
CA GLU A 83 -6.63 -2.39 -3.34
C GLU A 83 -5.85 -2.69 -4.62
N GLU A 84 -4.63 -3.21 -4.53
CA GLU A 84 -3.77 -3.46 -5.68
C GLU A 84 -2.90 -4.70 -5.49
N THR A 85 -2.66 -5.42 -6.58
CA THR A 85 -1.64 -6.46 -6.73
C THR A 85 -0.68 -6.00 -7.79
N VAL A 86 0.62 -6.07 -7.48
CA VAL A 86 1.68 -5.57 -8.36
C VAL A 86 2.70 -6.67 -8.60
N ILE A 87 3.09 -6.84 -9.86
CA ILE A 87 4.23 -7.68 -10.26
C ILE A 87 5.24 -6.76 -10.92
N TYR A 88 6.48 -6.76 -10.47
CA TYR A 88 7.47 -5.83 -10.97
C TYR A 88 8.88 -6.41 -11.00
N ALA A 89 9.75 -5.77 -11.77
CA ALA A 89 11.15 -6.16 -11.88
C ALA A 89 12.08 -4.94 -11.97
N SER A 90 13.29 -5.13 -11.46
CA SER A 90 14.42 -4.19 -11.54
C SER A 90 15.58 -4.85 -12.27
N PHE A 91 16.10 -4.21 -13.31
CA PHE A 91 17.05 -4.85 -14.23
C PHE A 91 17.95 -3.82 -14.93
N LEU A 92 19.03 -4.29 -15.56
CA LEU A 92 19.78 -3.46 -16.51
C LEU A 92 18.94 -3.20 -17.76
N LYS A 93 18.95 -1.98 -18.30
CA LYS A 93 18.12 -1.54 -19.43
C LYS A 93 18.17 -2.45 -20.67
N THR A 94 19.27 -3.18 -20.86
CA THR A 94 19.47 -4.19 -21.91
C THR A 94 18.47 -5.35 -21.82
N HIS A 95 17.94 -5.63 -20.62
CA HIS A 95 17.00 -6.71 -20.34
C HIS A 95 15.54 -6.26 -20.29
N PHE A 96 15.21 -5.06 -20.78
CA PHE A 96 13.83 -4.55 -20.75
C PHE A 96 12.81 -5.49 -21.41
N GLU A 97 13.09 -5.99 -22.62
CA GLU A 97 12.18 -6.93 -23.28
C GLU A 97 12.01 -8.24 -22.50
N ARG A 98 13.08 -8.70 -21.84
CA ARG A 98 13.07 -9.90 -21.01
C ARG A 98 12.16 -9.73 -19.78
N ALA A 99 12.17 -8.55 -19.16
CA ALA A 99 11.29 -8.23 -18.05
C ALA A 99 9.82 -8.13 -18.50
N VAL A 100 9.53 -7.43 -19.60
CA VAL A 100 8.17 -7.31 -20.15
C VAL A 100 7.61 -8.69 -20.48
N GLU A 101 8.41 -9.54 -21.14
CA GLU A 101 8.05 -10.92 -21.46
C GLU A 101 7.77 -11.77 -20.21
N ALA A 102 8.63 -11.66 -19.18
CA ALA A 102 8.49 -12.45 -17.95
C ALA A 102 7.22 -12.07 -17.18
N ILE A 103 6.98 -10.77 -16.97
CA ILE A 103 5.78 -10.29 -16.26
C ILE A 103 4.51 -10.63 -17.04
N ALA A 104 4.52 -10.49 -18.38
CA ALA A 104 3.38 -10.90 -19.20
C ALA A 104 3.09 -12.41 -19.11
N ASP A 105 4.13 -13.26 -19.13
CA ASP A 105 3.95 -14.72 -18.99
C ASP A 105 3.38 -15.08 -17.61
N ILE A 106 3.89 -14.47 -16.54
CA ILE A 106 3.42 -14.70 -15.17
C ILE A 106 1.97 -14.24 -15.00
N ALA A 107 1.66 -13.00 -15.40
CA ALA A 107 0.35 -12.40 -15.16
C ALA A 107 -0.76 -13.05 -16.00
N LEU A 108 -0.46 -13.48 -17.23
CA LEU A 108 -1.48 -13.87 -18.21
C LEU A 108 -1.52 -15.37 -18.49
N ASN A 109 -0.42 -16.09 -18.23
CA ASN A 109 -0.28 -17.49 -18.64
C ASN A 109 0.03 -18.44 -17.48
N SER A 110 -0.13 -18.00 -16.23
CA SER A 110 -0.07 -18.87 -15.05
C SER A 110 -1.11 -19.98 -15.11
N ILE A 111 -0.69 -21.21 -14.80
CA ILE A 111 -1.53 -22.42 -14.92
C ILE A 111 -1.98 -22.99 -13.57
N PHE A 112 -1.47 -22.43 -12.46
CA PHE A 112 -1.81 -22.81 -11.09
C PHE A 112 -1.80 -24.34 -10.88
N PRO A 113 -0.62 -24.99 -10.85
CA PRO A 113 -0.53 -26.43 -10.67
C PRO A 113 -1.02 -26.85 -9.27
N GLU A 114 -1.96 -27.78 -9.19
CA GLU A 114 -2.52 -28.33 -7.93
C GLU A 114 -1.45 -28.68 -6.88
N LYS A 115 -0.37 -29.33 -7.33
CA LYS A 115 0.74 -29.71 -6.45
C LYS A 115 1.46 -28.51 -5.83
N GLU A 116 1.58 -27.41 -6.56
CA GLU A 116 2.22 -26.19 -6.05
C GLU A 116 1.23 -25.40 -5.19
N ILE A 117 -0.06 -25.34 -5.54
CA ILE A 117 -1.12 -24.77 -4.69
C ILE A 117 -1.09 -25.41 -3.30
N ALA A 118 -1.03 -26.75 -3.23
CA ALA A 118 -1.00 -27.45 -1.96
C ALA A 118 0.20 -27.06 -1.08
N LYS A 119 1.38 -26.85 -1.69
CA LYS A 119 2.58 -26.40 -0.96
C LYS A 119 2.48 -24.93 -0.52
N GLU A 120 1.96 -24.06 -1.37
CA GLU A 120 1.84 -22.64 -1.04
C GLU A 120 0.84 -22.42 0.10
N LYS A 121 -0.16 -23.29 0.27
CA LYS A 121 -1.00 -23.26 1.47
C LYS A 121 -0.17 -23.43 2.73
N ASP A 122 0.72 -24.43 2.78
CA ASP A 122 1.56 -24.66 3.95
C ASP A 122 2.48 -23.46 4.22
N VAL A 123 3.09 -22.88 3.16
CA VAL A 123 3.94 -21.69 3.28
C VAL A 123 3.18 -20.49 3.86
N ILE A 124 1.95 -20.25 3.40
CA ILE A 124 1.15 -19.10 3.85
C ILE A 124 0.60 -19.35 5.27
N LEU A 125 0.31 -20.59 5.64
CA LEU A 125 -0.04 -20.92 7.03
C LEU A 125 1.12 -20.63 7.98
N ASP A 126 2.35 -20.98 7.60
CA ASP A 126 3.55 -20.63 8.39
C ASP A 126 3.74 -19.10 8.49
N GLU A 127 3.45 -18.36 7.42
CA GLU A 127 3.48 -16.89 7.42
C GLU A 127 2.44 -16.27 8.35
N ILE A 128 1.19 -16.76 8.33
CA ILE A 128 0.13 -16.34 9.25
C ILE A 128 0.58 -16.55 10.70
N LEU A 129 1.14 -17.71 11.03
CA LEU A 129 1.63 -18.01 12.37
C LEU A 129 2.79 -17.08 12.76
N SER A 130 3.72 -16.82 11.85
CA SER A 130 4.83 -15.88 12.08
C SER A 130 4.32 -14.46 12.36
N TYR A 131 3.26 -14.02 11.68
CA TYR A 131 2.63 -12.72 11.94
C TYR A 131 1.90 -12.69 13.29
N GLN A 132 1.24 -13.78 13.68
CA GLN A 132 0.59 -13.91 14.99
C GLN A 132 1.60 -13.85 16.14
N ASP A 133 2.82 -14.36 15.92
CA ASP A 133 3.94 -14.26 16.87
C ASP A 133 4.59 -12.86 16.93
N SER A 134 4.11 -11.90 16.12
CA SER A 134 4.60 -10.52 16.05
C SER A 134 3.50 -9.52 16.48
N PRO A 135 3.27 -9.32 17.79
CA PRO A 135 2.22 -8.41 18.29
C PRO A 135 2.32 -6.98 17.78
N SER A 136 3.54 -6.50 17.49
CA SER A 136 3.76 -5.16 16.93
C SER A 136 3.27 -5.00 15.49
N GLU A 137 3.13 -6.10 14.75
CA GLU A 137 2.65 -6.10 13.36
C GLU A 137 1.17 -6.52 13.31
N LEU A 138 0.80 -7.59 14.03
CA LEU A 138 -0.57 -8.10 14.13
C LEU A 138 -1.57 -7.01 14.54
N ILE A 139 -1.17 -6.12 15.46
CA ILE A 139 -2.06 -5.08 15.99
C ILE A 139 -2.62 -4.15 14.91
N PHE A 140 -1.90 -3.95 13.79
CA PHE A 140 -2.37 -3.09 12.70
C PHE A 140 -3.54 -3.73 11.95
N ASP A 141 -3.46 -5.03 11.64
CA ASP A 141 -4.54 -5.74 10.94
C ASP A 141 -5.78 -5.86 11.84
N ASP A 142 -5.61 -6.25 13.10
CA ASP A 142 -6.70 -6.32 14.08
C ASP A 142 -7.37 -4.96 14.27
N PHE A 143 -6.58 -3.88 14.22
CA PHE A 143 -7.09 -2.53 14.34
C PHE A 143 -7.87 -2.08 13.10
N GLU A 144 -7.41 -2.41 11.90
CA GLU A 144 -8.18 -2.17 10.67
C GLU A 144 -9.51 -2.93 10.68
N GLU A 145 -9.52 -4.18 11.14
CA GLU A 145 -10.74 -4.97 11.29
C GLU A 145 -11.69 -4.35 12.32
N LEU A 146 -11.15 -3.80 13.41
CA LEU A 146 -11.93 -3.09 14.44
C LEU A 146 -12.59 -1.82 13.88
N VAL A 147 -11.87 -1.02 13.09
CA VAL A 147 -12.35 0.23 12.50
C VAL A 147 -13.37 -0.04 11.38
N PHE A 148 -13.05 -0.97 10.47
CA PHE A 148 -13.86 -1.31 9.30
C PHE A 148 -14.61 -2.64 9.49
N LYS A 149 -15.22 -2.80 10.66
CA LYS A 149 -15.92 -4.03 11.06
C LYS A 149 -16.93 -4.47 10.00
N ASN A 150 -16.92 -5.77 9.68
CA ASN A 150 -17.79 -6.38 8.66
C ASN A 150 -17.63 -5.77 7.24
N HIS A 151 -16.56 -5.05 6.96
CA HIS A 151 -16.25 -4.53 5.63
C HIS A 151 -14.99 -5.21 5.05
N PRO A 152 -14.97 -5.58 3.75
CA PRO A 152 -13.82 -6.25 3.14
C PRO A 152 -12.49 -5.51 3.30
N ILE A 153 -12.50 -4.18 3.38
CA ILE A 153 -11.29 -3.36 3.54
C ILE A 153 -10.58 -3.58 4.88
N GLY A 154 -11.31 -3.99 5.92
CA GLY A 154 -10.74 -4.29 7.24
C GLY A 154 -10.15 -5.69 7.35
N ARG A 155 -10.38 -6.59 6.38
CA ARG A 155 -9.91 -7.98 6.45
C ARG A 155 -8.40 -8.05 6.30
N ASN A 156 -7.76 -8.92 7.08
CA ASN A 156 -6.34 -9.23 6.91
C ASN A 156 -6.06 -9.74 5.48
N ILE A 157 -4.98 -9.25 4.87
CA ILE A 157 -4.54 -9.62 3.51
C ILE A 157 -4.15 -11.10 3.42
N LEU A 158 -3.59 -11.68 4.49
CA LEU A 158 -3.20 -13.09 4.56
C LEU A 158 -4.41 -14.03 4.66
N GLY A 159 -5.55 -13.51 5.14
CA GLY A 159 -6.72 -14.27 5.50
C GLY A 159 -6.60 -15.02 6.82
N THR A 160 -7.43 -16.05 6.98
CA THR A 160 -7.40 -16.96 8.15
C THR A 160 -6.90 -18.33 7.75
N GLU A 161 -6.41 -19.11 8.72
CA GLU A 161 -6.01 -20.49 8.48
C GLU A 161 -7.12 -21.32 7.80
N GLU A 162 -8.38 -21.16 8.23
CA GLU A 162 -9.52 -21.89 7.67
C GLU A 162 -9.77 -21.49 6.21
N SER A 163 -9.75 -20.19 5.92
CA SER A 163 -9.97 -19.68 4.58
C SER A 163 -8.88 -20.16 3.61
N VAL A 164 -7.61 -20.05 3.97
CA VAL A 164 -6.46 -20.47 3.15
C VAL A 164 -6.49 -21.97 2.89
N LYS A 165 -6.81 -22.79 3.92
CA LYS A 165 -6.98 -24.24 3.75
C LYS A 165 -8.10 -24.58 2.75
N ALA A 166 -9.16 -23.78 2.68
CA ALA A 166 -10.29 -23.99 1.78
C ALA A 166 -10.07 -23.48 0.34
N LEU A 167 -9.11 -22.59 0.09
CA LEU A 167 -8.88 -22.00 -1.23
C LEU A 167 -8.56 -23.08 -2.29
N SER A 168 -9.11 -22.92 -3.48
CA SER A 168 -8.93 -23.84 -4.61
C SER A 168 -8.42 -23.13 -5.85
N LYS A 169 -7.99 -23.92 -6.85
CA LYS A 169 -7.65 -23.40 -8.17
C LYS A 169 -8.83 -22.68 -8.81
N GLU A 170 -10.03 -23.19 -8.62
CA GLU A 170 -11.27 -22.60 -9.15
C GLU A 170 -11.50 -21.21 -8.56
N ASN A 171 -11.22 -21.00 -7.27
CA ASN A 171 -11.30 -19.67 -6.65
C ASN A 171 -10.31 -18.69 -7.31
N ILE A 172 -9.07 -19.11 -7.54
CA ILE A 172 -8.07 -18.29 -8.24
C ILE A 172 -8.59 -17.89 -9.63
N LEU A 173 -9.02 -18.86 -10.43
CA LEU A 173 -9.48 -18.59 -11.79
C LEU A 173 -10.72 -17.69 -11.83
N ASP A 174 -11.65 -17.88 -10.91
CA ASP A 174 -12.83 -17.04 -10.77
C ASP A 174 -12.46 -15.59 -10.42
N PHE A 175 -11.59 -15.39 -9.42
CA PHE A 175 -11.11 -14.07 -9.03
C PHE A 175 -10.39 -13.35 -10.17
N LEU A 176 -9.47 -14.02 -10.86
CA LEU A 176 -8.81 -13.47 -12.04
C LEU A 176 -9.83 -13.09 -13.12
N SER A 177 -10.82 -13.93 -13.37
CA SER A 177 -11.86 -13.64 -14.37
C SER A 177 -12.69 -12.40 -14.01
N ARG A 178 -12.96 -12.15 -12.73
CA ARG A 178 -13.75 -11.01 -12.24
C ARG A 178 -12.93 -9.72 -12.16
N ARG A 179 -11.68 -9.81 -11.74
CA ARG A 179 -10.87 -8.66 -11.30
C ARG A 179 -9.73 -8.28 -12.24
N TYR A 180 -9.12 -9.23 -12.95
CA TYR A 180 -7.97 -8.98 -13.82
C TYR A 180 -8.44 -8.55 -15.20
N LYS A 181 -9.15 -7.42 -15.24
CA LYS A 181 -9.67 -6.83 -16.48
C LYS A 181 -8.61 -5.92 -17.10
N THR A 182 -8.57 -5.84 -18.43
CA THR A 182 -7.59 -5.01 -19.14
C THR A 182 -7.75 -3.51 -18.80
N SER A 183 -8.99 -3.06 -18.55
CA SER A 183 -9.26 -1.70 -18.05
C SER A 183 -8.69 -1.44 -16.65
N GLU A 184 -8.43 -2.48 -15.86
CA GLU A 184 -7.91 -2.40 -14.49
C GLU A 184 -6.39 -2.66 -14.42
N MET A 185 -5.69 -2.63 -15.56
CA MET A 185 -4.26 -2.89 -15.63
C MET A 185 -3.48 -1.64 -16.07
N VAL A 186 -2.36 -1.40 -15.37
CA VAL A 186 -1.40 -0.35 -15.72
C VAL A 186 -0.01 -0.95 -15.82
N LEU A 187 0.64 -0.66 -16.94
CA LEU A 187 2.06 -0.95 -17.16
C LEU A 187 2.87 0.31 -16.86
N SER A 188 3.65 0.30 -15.79
CA SER A 188 4.51 1.42 -15.39
C SER A 188 5.98 1.10 -15.63
N ALA A 189 6.74 2.10 -16.07
CA ALA A 189 8.16 1.98 -16.32
C ALA A 189 8.93 3.23 -15.90
N VAL A 190 10.14 3.03 -15.38
CA VAL A 190 11.11 4.09 -15.06
C VAL A 190 12.48 3.65 -15.53
N GLY A 191 13.16 4.48 -16.33
CA GLY A 191 14.52 4.16 -16.79
C GLY A 191 14.87 4.77 -18.14
N ASN A 192 16.09 4.46 -18.63
CA ASN A 192 16.53 4.86 -19.97
C ASN A 192 15.92 3.93 -21.03
N ILE A 193 14.63 4.13 -21.30
CA ILE A 193 13.80 3.29 -22.17
C ILE A 193 13.19 4.17 -23.27
N ASP A 194 13.30 3.73 -24.52
CA ASP A 194 12.60 4.36 -25.63
C ASP A 194 11.09 4.09 -25.55
N PHE A 195 10.27 5.13 -25.61
CA PHE A 195 8.83 4.99 -25.43
C PHE A 195 8.15 4.20 -26.56
N LYS A 196 8.63 4.34 -27.80
CA LYS A 196 8.09 3.56 -28.93
C LYS A 196 8.41 2.08 -28.77
N LYS A 197 9.61 1.75 -28.27
CA LYS A 197 9.98 0.37 -27.90
C LYS A 197 9.07 -0.16 -26.80
N PHE A 198 8.75 0.63 -25.78
CA PHE A 198 7.82 0.22 -24.72
C PHE A 198 6.43 -0.11 -25.29
N ILE A 199 5.83 0.79 -26.07
CA ILE A 199 4.53 0.55 -26.72
C ILE A 199 4.57 -0.73 -27.56
N ARG A 200 5.58 -0.91 -28.41
CA ARG A 200 5.71 -2.11 -29.25
C ARG A 200 5.78 -3.40 -28.45
N LEU A 201 6.50 -3.40 -27.32
CA LEU A 201 6.62 -4.58 -26.47
C LEU A 201 5.32 -4.84 -25.68
N ALA A 202 4.65 -3.79 -25.23
CA ALA A 202 3.34 -3.91 -24.60
C ALA A 202 2.32 -4.49 -25.58
N GLU A 203 2.25 -3.99 -26.82
CA GLU A 203 1.40 -4.56 -27.88
C GLU A 203 1.73 -6.03 -28.15
N LYS A 204 3.03 -6.37 -28.27
CA LYS A 204 3.49 -7.75 -28.52
C LYS A 204 3.06 -8.75 -27.43
N TYR A 205 3.11 -8.34 -26.15
CA TYR A 205 2.94 -9.26 -25.02
C TYR A 205 1.57 -9.16 -24.33
N PHE A 206 0.90 -8.03 -24.44
CA PHE A 206 -0.39 -7.74 -23.81
C PHE A 206 -1.49 -7.39 -24.81
N GLY A 207 -1.17 -7.02 -26.06
CA GLY A 207 -2.15 -6.54 -27.04
C GLY A 207 -3.13 -7.59 -27.56
N GLU A 208 -2.75 -8.88 -27.56
CA GLU A 208 -3.62 -9.98 -27.99
C GLU A 208 -4.71 -10.35 -26.96
N ILE A 209 -4.64 -9.83 -25.74
CA ILE A 209 -5.69 -10.08 -24.74
C ILE A 209 -6.95 -9.34 -25.18
N PRO A 210 -8.11 -10.02 -25.24
CA PRO A 210 -9.38 -9.36 -25.52
C PRO A 210 -9.63 -8.23 -24.53
N GLU A 211 -10.13 -7.10 -25.04
CA GLU A 211 -10.61 -6.02 -24.20
C GLU A 211 -11.67 -6.56 -23.23
N SER A 212 -11.49 -6.26 -21.95
CA SER A 212 -12.50 -6.51 -20.93
C SER A 212 -12.66 -5.23 -20.13
N SER A 213 -13.81 -4.60 -20.29
CA SER A 213 -14.19 -3.40 -19.55
C SER A 213 -14.94 -3.74 -18.26
N ALA A 214 -14.70 -2.94 -17.22
CA ALA A 214 -15.40 -2.90 -15.93
C ALA A 214 -15.17 -4.12 -15.01
N ALA A 215 -14.33 -3.92 -13.99
CA ALA A 215 -14.38 -4.78 -12.81
C ALA A 215 -15.67 -4.52 -12.00
N LEU A 216 -16.02 -5.49 -11.14
CA LEU A 216 -17.11 -5.31 -10.19
C LEU A 216 -16.85 -4.07 -9.33
N PRO A 217 -17.85 -3.19 -9.14
CA PRO A 217 -17.67 -2.01 -8.31
C PRO A 217 -17.35 -2.44 -6.87
N ARG A 218 -16.42 -1.72 -6.23
CA ARG A 218 -16.10 -1.93 -4.82
C ARG A 218 -17.30 -1.54 -3.95
N LYS A 219 -17.52 -2.29 -2.87
CA LYS A 219 -18.46 -1.88 -1.83
C LYS A 219 -17.92 -0.60 -1.16
N PRO A 220 -18.71 0.49 -1.12
CA PRO A 220 -18.28 1.71 -0.47
C PRO A 220 -18.23 1.51 1.04
N VAL A 221 -17.27 2.14 1.70
CA VAL A 221 -17.25 2.24 3.16
C VAL A 221 -18.37 3.20 3.59
N THR A 222 -19.33 2.69 4.37
CA THR A 222 -20.49 3.48 4.83
C THR A 222 -20.66 3.50 6.35
N GLU A 223 -20.07 2.53 7.05
CA GLU A 223 -20.19 2.37 8.49
C GLU A 223 -18.80 2.24 9.10
N ILE A 224 -18.50 3.10 10.07
CA ILE A 224 -17.30 3.06 10.89
C ILE A 224 -17.72 2.82 12.32
N GLN A 225 -17.03 1.91 13.00
CA GLN A 225 -17.26 1.66 14.42
C GLN A 225 -16.14 2.27 15.26
N THR A 226 -16.54 2.86 16.38
CA THR A 226 -15.63 3.30 17.43
C THR A 226 -15.68 2.27 18.55
N GLU A 227 -14.59 1.56 18.76
CA GLU A 227 -14.51 0.49 19.76
C GLU A 227 -13.20 0.60 20.56
N ARG A 228 -13.29 0.39 21.87
CA ARG A 228 -12.12 0.21 22.74
C ARG A 228 -12.00 -1.27 23.09
N LYS A 229 -10.90 -1.90 22.70
CA LYS A 229 -10.63 -3.32 22.95
C LYS A 229 -9.28 -3.50 23.64
N LEU A 230 -9.29 -4.30 24.70
CA LEU A 230 -8.09 -4.79 25.38
C LEU A 230 -7.99 -6.29 25.12
N VAL A 231 -6.85 -6.74 24.60
CA VAL A 231 -6.55 -8.15 24.37
C VAL A 231 -5.38 -8.52 25.28
N GLU A 232 -5.62 -9.52 26.13
CA GLU A 232 -4.57 -10.07 26.98
C GLU A 232 -3.64 -10.90 26.12
N MET A 233 -2.36 -10.53 26.09
CA MET A 233 -1.33 -11.25 25.34
C MET A 233 -0.06 -11.42 26.18
N ASP A 234 0.59 -12.57 26.05
CA ASP A 234 1.85 -12.85 26.73
C ASP A 234 3.02 -12.18 26.01
N THR A 235 3.08 -10.85 26.14
CA THR A 235 4.07 -9.98 25.50
C THR A 235 4.94 -9.29 26.54
N PHE A 236 6.20 -9.01 26.19
CA PHE A 236 7.11 -8.27 27.08
C PHE A 236 6.71 -6.79 27.20
N GLN A 237 6.26 -6.20 26.09
CA GLN A 237 5.79 -4.81 25.99
C GLN A 237 4.27 -4.79 25.79
N ALA A 238 3.60 -3.76 26.29
CA ALA A 238 2.25 -3.45 25.85
C ALA A 238 2.31 -2.66 24.54
N HIS A 239 1.38 -2.97 23.64
CA HIS A 239 1.20 -2.28 22.36
C HIS A 239 -0.13 -1.56 22.39
N LEU A 240 -0.15 -0.30 21.97
CA LEU A 240 -1.37 0.49 21.82
C LEU A 240 -1.41 1.06 20.42
N ILE A 241 -2.55 0.89 19.76
CA ILE A 241 -2.89 1.60 18.54
C ILE A 241 -4.23 2.31 18.72
N MET A 242 -4.32 3.54 18.22
CA MET A 242 -5.56 4.32 18.23
C MET A 242 -5.70 5.17 16.98
N GLY A 243 -6.94 5.42 16.57
CA GLY A 243 -7.22 6.14 15.33
C GLY A 243 -8.59 5.80 14.77
N GLY A 244 -8.81 6.06 13.49
CA GLY A 244 -10.10 5.82 12.85
C GLY A 244 -10.09 6.22 11.39
N GLU A 245 -11.28 6.46 10.85
CA GLU A 245 -11.45 6.89 9.47
C GLU A 245 -10.74 8.22 9.19
N ALA A 246 -10.11 8.30 8.02
CA ALA A 246 -9.45 9.46 7.47
C ALA A 246 -9.90 9.66 6.02
N TYR A 247 -9.46 10.77 5.40
CA TYR A 247 -9.92 11.07 4.05
C TYR A 247 -9.43 10.08 3.00
N ALA A 248 -10.28 9.87 2.00
CA ALA A 248 -9.97 9.14 0.78
C ALA A 248 -8.85 9.75 -0.06
N ASN A 249 -8.34 8.98 -1.01
CA ASN A 249 -7.24 9.35 -1.87
C ASN A 249 -7.56 10.60 -2.72
N ASP A 250 -8.77 10.73 -3.25
CA ASP A 250 -9.17 11.86 -4.10
C ASP A 250 -9.62 13.11 -3.32
N HIS A 251 -9.75 13.01 -2.00
CA HIS A 251 -10.29 14.09 -1.17
C HIS A 251 -9.42 15.35 -1.19
N LYS A 252 -10.07 16.53 -1.26
CA LYS A 252 -9.40 17.84 -1.32
C LYS A 252 -8.45 18.12 -0.15
N MET A 253 -8.75 17.57 1.03
CA MET A 253 -7.95 17.78 2.24
C MET A 253 -6.84 16.74 2.43
N ARG A 254 -6.67 15.77 1.52
CA ARG A 254 -5.63 14.73 1.61
C ARG A 254 -4.23 15.31 1.83
N THR A 255 -3.86 16.35 1.09
CA THR A 255 -2.53 16.98 1.21
C THR A 255 -2.33 17.61 2.59
N ALA A 256 -3.38 18.20 3.17
CA ALA A 256 -3.34 18.71 4.53
C ALA A 256 -3.20 17.58 5.56
N THR A 257 -3.88 16.44 5.36
CA THR A 257 -3.74 15.25 6.22
C THR A 257 -2.34 14.66 6.19
N VAL A 258 -1.72 14.55 5.01
CA VAL A 258 -0.34 14.08 4.89
C VAL A 258 0.63 14.99 5.67
N LEU A 259 0.48 16.31 5.56
CA LEU A 259 1.32 17.26 6.29
C LEU A 259 1.04 17.25 7.81
N MET A 260 -0.22 17.11 8.21
CA MET A 260 -0.61 16.95 9.62
C MET A 260 0.03 15.68 10.21
N ASN A 261 -0.08 14.54 9.51
CA ASN A 261 0.52 13.27 9.93
C ASN A 261 2.05 13.41 10.07
N ASN A 262 2.70 14.00 9.07
CA ASN A 262 4.14 14.22 9.07
C ASN A 262 4.61 15.04 10.28
N TYR A 263 3.89 16.10 10.61
CA TYR A 263 4.17 16.95 11.77
C TYR A 263 3.91 16.24 13.11
N LEU A 264 2.84 15.44 13.19
CA LEU A 264 2.41 14.78 14.41
C LEU A 264 3.32 13.62 14.80
N GLY A 265 3.43 12.60 13.95
CA GLY A 265 4.13 11.35 14.25
C GLY A 265 4.80 10.70 13.05
N GLY A 266 5.06 11.47 11.98
CA GLY A 266 5.79 10.99 10.82
C GLY A 266 7.23 10.57 11.13
N PRO A 267 7.97 10.08 10.10
CA PRO A 267 9.24 9.37 10.27
C PRO A 267 10.39 10.22 10.81
N ALA A 268 10.20 11.54 10.93
CA ALA A 268 11.23 12.41 11.48
C ALA A 268 11.26 12.32 13.01
N MET A 269 12.45 12.18 13.58
CA MET A 269 12.64 12.14 15.05
C MET A 269 12.19 13.42 15.77
N ASN A 270 12.07 14.53 15.04
CA ASN A 270 11.57 15.80 15.57
C ASN A 270 10.04 15.95 15.49
N SER A 271 9.29 14.89 15.10
CA SER A 271 7.83 14.90 15.13
C SER A 271 7.31 15.07 16.56
N ARG A 272 6.09 15.61 16.72
CA ARG A 272 5.55 15.97 18.04
C ARG A 272 5.48 14.78 19.00
N LEU A 273 5.00 13.64 18.52
CA LEU A 273 4.86 12.43 19.33
C LEU A 273 6.24 11.91 19.79
N ASN A 274 7.22 11.83 18.87
CA ASN A 274 8.58 11.44 19.24
C ASN A 274 9.18 12.41 20.27
N MET A 275 9.10 13.71 20.03
CA MET A 275 9.70 14.67 20.96
C MET A 275 9.01 14.71 22.32
N ASN A 276 7.68 14.73 22.34
CA ASN A 276 6.93 14.97 23.58
C ASN A 276 6.70 13.70 24.40
N ILE A 277 6.79 12.51 23.81
CA ILE A 277 6.51 11.24 24.49
C ILE A 277 7.79 10.43 24.63
N ARG A 278 8.48 10.15 23.52
CA ARG A 278 9.72 9.36 23.53
C ARG A 278 10.90 10.11 24.13
N GLU A 279 11.27 11.27 23.59
CA GLU A 279 12.47 11.99 24.04
C GLU A 279 12.30 12.65 25.41
N ARG A 280 11.17 13.34 25.65
CA ARG A 280 10.96 14.07 26.91
C ARG A 280 10.64 13.17 28.10
N HIS A 281 9.90 12.08 27.89
CA HIS A 281 9.45 11.24 28.99
C HIS A 281 10.11 9.86 29.02
N GLY A 282 10.77 9.42 27.94
CA GLY A 282 11.44 8.12 27.88
C GLY A 282 10.48 6.92 27.96
N ILE A 283 9.21 7.10 27.56
CA ILE A 283 8.15 6.12 27.84
C ILE A 283 7.92 5.14 26.69
N ALA A 284 8.02 5.59 25.45
CA ALA A 284 7.74 4.75 24.28
C ALA A 284 9.04 4.35 23.58
N TYR A 285 9.21 3.05 23.31
CA TYR A 285 10.32 2.54 22.50
C TYR A 285 10.11 2.89 21.03
N ASN A 286 8.89 2.65 20.55
CA ASN A 286 8.40 3.01 19.23
C ASN A 286 7.16 3.89 19.40
N ILE A 287 7.09 4.99 18.65
CA ILE A 287 5.88 5.81 18.53
C ILE A 287 5.84 6.49 17.17
N GLU A 288 4.76 6.26 16.43
CA GLU A 288 4.58 6.80 15.09
C GLU A 288 3.10 6.98 14.75
N SER A 289 2.84 7.75 13.70
CA SER A 289 1.51 7.89 13.14
C SER A 289 1.48 7.60 11.64
N GLY A 290 0.45 6.86 11.23
CA GLY A 290 0.20 6.45 9.86
C GLY A 290 -1.02 7.15 9.29
N TYR A 291 -0.98 7.44 7.99
CA TYR A 291 -2.15 7.78 7.21
C TYR A 291 -2.11 7.00 5.90
N GLN A 292 -3.09 6.12 5.71
CA GLN A 292 -3.24 5.30 4.53
C GLN A 292 -4.55 5.67 3.83
N PRO A 293 -4.50 6.40 2.70
CA PRO A 293 -5.69 6.65 1.88
C PRO A 293 -6.04 5.44 1.02
N TYR A 294 -7.33 5.11 0.98
CA TYR A 294 -7.95 4.20 0.05
C TYR A 294 -8.78 4.97 -0.98
N THR A 295 -9.37 4.26 -1.94
CA THR A 295 -10.14 4.87 -3.03
C THR A 295 -11.34 5.68 -2.54
N ASP A 296 -12.05 5.20 -1.53
CA ASP A 296 -13.34 5.72 -1.04
C ASP A 296 -13.34 6.08 0.46
N SER A 297 -12.26 5.78 1.18
CA SER A 297 -12.06 6.10 2.60
C SER A 297 -10.55 6.13 2.89
N GLY A 298 -10.16 6.24 4.15
CA GLY A 298 -8.76 6.16 4.58
C GLY A 298 -8.69 5.77 6.04
N ILE A 299 -7.50 5.40 6.50
CA ILE A 299 -7.27 5.16 7.93
C ILE A 299 -6.14 6.03 8.43
N PHE A 300 -6.35 6.62 9.60
CA PHE A 300 -5.32 7.28 10.38
C PHE A 300 -5.12 6.48 11.67
N SER A 301 -3.87 6.23 12.04
CA SER A 301 -3.53 5.49 13.25
C SER A 301 -2.30 6.07 13.93
N ILE A 302 -2.22 5.87 15.24
CA ILE A 302 -1.06 6.17 16.07
C ILE A 302 -0.73 4.89 16.81
N TYR A 303 0.47 4.38 16.59
CA TYR A 303 0.98 3.18 17.24
C TYR A 303 2.06 3.55 18.24
N LEU A 304 2.08 2.87 19.39
CA LEU A 304 3.18 2.91 20.34
C LEU A 304 3.39 1.57 21.03
N GLY A 305 4.66 1.27 21.35
CA GLY A 305 5.09 0.18 22.22
C GLY A 305 5.75 0.70 23.49
N THR A 306 5.32 0.22 24.66
CA THR A 306 5.75 0.71 25.98
C THR A 306 5.70 -0.40 27.04
N ASP A 307 6.33 -0.18 28.19
CA ASP A 307 6.12 -1.06 29.36
C ASP A 307 4.65 -1.08 29.78
N LYS A 308 4.12 -2.26 30.15
CA LYS A 308 2.72 -2.48 30.54
C LYS A 308 2.20 -1.45 31.57
N LYS A 309 3.05 -1.10 32.55
CA LYS A 309 2.73 -0.14 33.63
C LYS A 309 2.56 1.30 33.15
N LEU A 310 3.06 1.64 31.96
CA LEU A 310 3.08 3.00 31.42
C LEU A 310 2.03 3.22 30.33
N ILE A 311 1.22 2.20 29.99
CA ILE A 311 0.25 2.28 28.89
C ILE A 311 -0.76 3.41 29.06
N GLU A 312 -1.40 3.51 30.24
CA GLU A 312 -2.38 4.57 30.53
C GLU A 312 -1.75 5.97 30.51
N LYS A 313 -0.51 6.08 30.98
CA LYS A 313 0.22 7.35 30.96
C LYS A 313 0.57 7.75 29.53
N SER A 314 1.00 6.80 28.71
CA SER A 314 1.31 7.00 27.30
C SER A 314 0.08 7.47 26.53
N GLU A 315 -1.04 6.78 26.70
CA GLU A 315 -2.31 7.13 26.08
C GLU A 315 -2.74 8.57 26.45
N LYS A 316 -2.69 8.93 27.73
CA LYS A 316 -3.00 10.30 28.19
C LYS A 316 -2.10 11.36 27.55
N LEU A 317 -0.83 11.05 27.33
CA LEU A 317 0.10 11.96 26.66
C LEU A 317 -0.20 12.10 25.17
N VAL A 318 -0.52 11.01 24.47
CA VAL A 318 -0.96 11.05 23.07
C VAL A 318 -2.21 11.90 22.95
N LEU A 319 -3.27 11.60 23.71
CA LEU A 319 -4.54 12.34 23.68
C LEU A 319 -4.34 13.83 23.99
N LYS A 320 -3.41 14.18 24.87
CA LYS A 320 -3.04 15.58 25.15
C LYS A 320 -2.44 16.25 23.91
N GLU A 321 -1.55 15.59 23.18
CA GLU A 321 -0.97 16.14 21.95
C GLU A 321 -2.01 16.28 20.84
N LEU A 322 -2.93 15.33 20.69
CA LEU A 322 -4.05 15.43 19.74
C LEU A 322 -4.95 16.61 20.06
N LYS A 323 -5.36 16.75 21.33
CA LYS A 323 -6.16 17.88 21.80
C LYS A 323 -5.47 19.22 21.55
N ASN A 324 -4.15 19.29 21.74
CA ASN A 324 -3.39 20.51 21.45
C ASN A 324 -3.44 20.86 19.96
N LEU A 325 -3.29 19.87 19.07
CA LEU A 325 -3.33 20.09 17.62
C LEU A 325 -4.72 20.49 17.11
N ARG A 326 -5.77 19.99 17.76
CA ARG A 326 -7.18 20.36 17.52
C ARG A 326 -7.53 21.78 17.96
N ASN A 327 -6.97 22.21 19.08
CA ASN A 327 -7.34 23.49 19.70
C ASN A 327 -6.43 24.66 19.31
N THR A 328 -5.21 24.37 18.84
CA THR A 328 -4.20 25.38 18.56
C THR A 328 -3.68 25.23 17.13
N ALA A 329 -3.97 26.22 16.29
CA ALA A 329 -3.42 26.29 14.94
C ALA A 329 -1.88 26.29 14.98
N LEU A 330 -1.26 25.66 13.98
CA LEU A 330 0.17 25.80 13.76
C LEU A 330 0.52 27.27 13.52
N THR A 331 1.69 27.69 14.00
CA THR A 331 2.27 28.96 13.55
C THR A 331 2.71 28.84 12.10
N SER A 332 2.73 29.95 11.36
CA SER A 332 3.22 29.99 9.98
C SER A 332 4.65 29.44 9.86
N THR A 333 5.50 29.71 10.85
CA THR A 333 6.87 29.17 10.92
C THR A 333 6.89 27.66 11.10
N ALA A 334 6.03 27.11 11.96
CA ALA A 334 5.94 25.67 12.16
C ALA A 334 5.47 24.97 10.88
N LEU A 335 4.40 25.47 10.25
CA LEU A 335 3.89 24.93 9.00
C LEU A 335 4.93 25.00 7.87
N HIS A 336 5.63 26.12 7.75
CA HIS A 336 6.69 26.27 6.76
C HIS A 336 7.80 25.22 6.95
N ARG A 337 8.24 24.97 8.18
CA ARG A 337 9.23 23.92 8.48
C ARG A 337 8.71 22.52 8.15
N THR A 338 7.46 22.21 8.50
CA THR A 338 6.82 20.93 8.12
C THR A 338 6.81 20.74 6.62
N LYS A 339 6.41 21.77 5.85
CA LYS A 339 6.43 21.71 4.38
C LYS A 339 7.84 21.46 3.85
N LEU A 340 8.84 22.20 4.32
CA LEU A 340 10.23 21.99 3.91
C LEU A 340 10.72 20.56 4.19
N GLN A 341 10.44 20.05 5.39
CA GLN A 341 10.81 18.70 5.79
C GLN A 341 10.14 17.65 4.90
N PHE A 342 8.81 17.74 4.72
CA PHE A 342 8.06 16.80 3.89
C PHE A 342 8.54 16.82 2.44
N LYS A 343 8.77 18.01 1.86
CA LYS A 343 9.31 18.16 0.50
C LYS A 343 10.67 17.49 0.34
N GLY A 344 11.57 17.64 1.32
CA GLY A 344 12.86 16.96 1.33
C GLY A 344 12.72 15.43 1.40
N GLN A 345 11.90 14.94 2.32
CA GLN A 345 11.62 13.49 2.44
C GLN A 345 11.02 12.91 1.16
N PHE A 346 10.06 13.61 0.57
CA PHE A 346 9.42 13.19 -0.68
C PHE A 346 10.38 13.20 -1.88
N ALA A 347 11.23 14.22 -1.99
CA ALA A 347 12.25 14.27 -3.05
C ALA A 347 13.24 13.11 -2.94
N LEU A 348 13.71 12.80 -1.73
CA LEU A 348 14.60 11.66 -1.49
C LEU A 348 13.92 10.32 -1.79
N ALA A 349 12.65 10.15 -1.39
CA ALA A 349 11.88 8.95 -1.69
C ALA A 349 11.72 8.70 -3.21
N GLN A 350 11.66 9.78 -4.01
CA GLN A 350 11.59 9.71 -5.47
C GLN A 350 12.90 9.33 -6.17
N GLU A 351 14.05 9.34 -5.49
CA GLU A 351 15.33 8.90 -6.09
C GLU A 351 15.34 7.39 -6.37
N GLY A 352 14.55 6.62 -5.61
CA GLY A 352 14.34 5.19 -5.84
C GLY A 352 13.54 4.93 -7.12
N GLY A 353 14.20 4.41 -8.16
CA GLY A 353 13.54 4.12 -9.44
C GLY A 353 12.37 3.13 -9.34
N VAL A 354 12.48 2.15 -8.44
CA VAL A 354 11.38 1.21 -8.10
C VAL A 354 10.20 1.96 -7.48
N ASN A 355 10.44 2.74 -6.41
CA ASN A 355 9.41 3.49 -5.72
C ASN A 355 8.67 4.45 -6.67
N MET A 356 9.40 5.09 -7.58
CA MET A 356 8.80 5.94 -8.60
C MET A 356 7.93 5.13 -9.57
N MET A 357 8.38 3.96 -10.02
CA MET A 357 7.61 3.10 -10.92
C MET A 357 6.31 2.61 -10.27
N LEU A 358 6.36 2.21 -8.99
CA LEU A 358 5.19 1.81 -8.21
C LEU A 358 4.22 2.99 -8.02
N ALA A 359 4.74 4.17 -7.66
CA ALA A 359 3.93 5.37 -7.50
C ALA A 359 3.22 5.79 -8.81
N LEU A 360 3.86 5.60 -9.96
CA LEU A 360 3.24 5.85 -11.27
C LEU A 360 2.09 4.89 -11.56
N GLY A 361 2.30 3.59 -11.32
CA GLY A 361 1.26 2.56 -11.47
C GLY A 361 0.03 2.89 -10.62
N LYS A 362 0.26 3.17 -9.33
CA LYS A 362 -0.78 3.56 -8.38
C LYS A 362 -1.48 4.88 -8.73
N SER A 363 -0.78 5.85 -9.31
CA SER A 363 -1.39 7.13 -9.68
C SER A 363 -2.35 6.99 -10.85
N ILE A 364 -1.94 6.26 -11.90
CA ILE A 364 -2.81 5.99 -13.05
C ILE A 364 -4.01 5.13 -12.63
N ILE A 365 -3.78 4.07 -11.85
CA ILE A 365 -4.90 3.18 -11.49
C ILE A 365 -5.97 3.88 -10.65
N SER A 366 -5.56 4.81 -9.78
CA SER A 366 -6.48 5.49 -8.85
C SER A 366 -7.08 6.79 -9.38
N ARG A 367 -6.46 7.46 -10.37
CA ARG A 367 -6.87 8.80 -10.82
C ARG A 367 -6.84 9.03 -12.33
N ASP A 368 -6.33 8.07 -13.10
CA ASP A 368 -6.01 8.26 -14.52
C ASP A 368 -5.07 9.45 -14.80
N GLU A 369 -4.32 9.89 -13.80
CA GLU A 369 -3.46 11.09 -13.87
C GLU A 369 -2.16 10.87 -13.08
N VAL A 370 -1.05 11.37 -13.63
CA VAL A 370 0.20 11.55 -12.89
C VAL A 370 0.38 13.03 -12.59
N ILE A 371 0.31 13.40 -11.32
CA ILE A 371 0.59 14.76 -10.87
C ILE A 371 2.09 15.00 -10.97
N SER A 372 2.49 16.07 -11.66
CA SER A 372 3.91 16.42 -11.77
C SER A 372 4.52 16.74 -10.41
N THR A 373 5.84 16.57 -10.30
CA THR A 373 6.52 16.92 -9.05
C THR A 373 6.29 18.40 -8.72
N VAL A 374 6.28 19.28 -9.73
CA VAL A 374 6.03 20.72 -9.55
C VAL A 374 4.62 20.99 -9.02
N ASP A 375 3.59 20.38 -9.62
CA ASP A 375 2.20 20.61 -9.21
C ASP A 375 1.95 20.09 -7.80
N LEU A 376 2.56 18.96 -7.43
CA LEU A 376 2.48 18.45 -6.08
C LEU A 376 3.15 19.41 -5.08
N MET A 377 4.29 20.00 -5.42
CA MET A 377 4.95 21.00 -4.58
C MET A 377 4.07 22.25 -4.38
N GLN A 378 3.37 22.68 -5.43
CA GLN A 378 2.41 23.78 -5.35
C GLN A 378 1.21 23.43 -4.46
N LYS A 379 0.65 22.21 -4.59
CA LYS A 379 -0.42 21.73 -3.70
C LYS A 379 0.02 21.72 -2.23
N LEU A 380 1.27 21.29 -1.96
CA LEU A 380 1.85 21.34 -0.60
C LEU A 380 2.02 22.78 -0.11
N ASP A 381 2.47 23.71 -0.97
CA ASP A 381 2.63 25.12 -0.61
C ASP A 381 1.31 25.83 -0.34
N ALA A 382 0.23 25.43 -1.02
CA ALA A 382 -1.10 26.00 -0.84
C ALA A 382 -1.74 25.69 0.52
N VAL A 383 -1.34 24.59 1.19
CA VAL A 383 -1.93 24.20 2.49
C VAL A 383 -1.74 25.29 3.53
N SER A 384 -2.81 25.73 4.16
CA SER A 384 -2.81 26.76 5.19
C SER A 384 -2.77 26.18 6.61
N THR A 385 -2.49 27.01 7.61
CA THR A 385 -2.58 26.60 9.03
C THR A 385 -4.02 26.29 9.43
N LYS A 386 -5.00 26.93 8.78
CA LYS A 386 -6.42 26.65 8.94
C LYS A 386 -6.77 25.27 8.41
N ASP A 387 -6.24 24.88 7.26
CA ASP A 387 -6.51 23.55 6.68
C ASP A 387 -6.01 22.45 7.62
N ILE A 388 -4.80 22.60 8.18
CA ILE A 388 -4.27 21.65 9.18
C ILE A 388 -5.17 21.58 10.42
N LEU A 389 -5.67 22.73 10.89
CA LEU A 389 -6.57 22.78 12.04
C LEU A 389 -7.93 22.12 11.74
N GLU A 390 -8.48 22.32 10.55
CA GLU A 390 -9.72 21.69 10.08
C GLU A 390 -9.57 20.17 10.04
N VAL A 391 -8.51 19.67 9.38
CA VAL A 391 -8.19 18.24 9.35
C VAL A 391 -7.97 17.68 10.76
N ALA A 392 -7.22 18.38 11.62
CA ALA A 392 -6.99 17.93 12.99
C ALA A 392 -8.30 17.78 13.76
N ASN A 393 -9.24 18.71 13.59
CA ASN A 393 -10.52 18.65 14.28
C ASN A 393 -11.44 17.53 13.79
N GLU A 394 -11.34 17.15 12.51
CA GLU A 394 -12.12 16.05 11.95
C GLU A 394 -11.51 14.66 12.24
N ILE A 395 -10.22 14.49 12.01
CA ILE A 395 -9.54 13.18 12.08
C ILE A 395 -9.06 12.86 13.50
N LEU A 396 -8.64 13.86 14.27
CA LEU A 396 -8.02 13.62 15.59
C LEU A 396 -9.02 13.62 16.75
N ASP A 397 -10.31 13.42 16.45
CA ASP A 397 -11.36 13.42 17.45
C ASP A 397 -11.38 12.12 18.25
N SER A 398 -10.97 12.20 19.53
CA SER A 398 -10.86 11.02 20.39
C SER A 398 -12.17 10.26 20.60
N GLU A 399 -13.31 10.95 20.52
CA GLU A 399 -14.64 10.32 20.62
C GLU A 399 -15.00 9.48 19.38
N LYS A 400 -14.27 9.65 18.27
CA LYS A 400 -14.43 8.90 17.02
C LYS A 400 -13.32 7.87 16.80
N MET A 401 -12.36 7.79 17.71
CA MET A 401 -11.22 6.88 17.58
C MET A 401 -11.48 5.54 18.26
N SER A 402 -11.23 4.47 17.52
CA SER A 402 -11.05 3.16 18.10
C SER A 402 -9.70 3.09 18.81
N VAL A 403 -9.61 2.23 19.83
CA VAL A 403 -8.39 1.98 20.59
C VAL A 403 -8.24 0.47 20.78
N LEU A 404 -7.11 -0.08 20.34
CA LEU A 404 -6.75 -1.47 20.57
C LEU A 404 -5.47 -1.51 21.42
N ILE A 405 -5.50 -2.30 22.48
CA ILE A 405 -4.35 -2.51 23.36
C ILE A 405 -4.07 -4.00 23.45
N TYR A 406 -2.83 -4.39 23.19
CA TYR A 406 -2.28 -5.70 23.56
C TYR A 406 -1.43 -5.50 24.81
N GLY A 407 -1.67 -6.27 25.88
CA GLY A 407 -0.94 -6.08 27.13
C GLY A 407 -1.15 -7.15 28.16
#